data_AF-A0A9E6E0D0-F1
#
_entry.id   AF-A0A9E6E0D0-F1
#
_cell.length_a   1.000
_cell.length_b   1.000
_cell.length_c   1.000
_cell.angle_alpha   90.00
_cell.angle_beta   90.00
_cell.angle_gamma   90.00
#
_symmetry.space_group_name_H-M   'P 1'
#
loop_
_entity.id
_entity.type
_entity.pdbx_description
1 polymer ?
#
loop_
_entity_poly.entity_id
_entity_poly.type
_entity_poly.pdbx_seq_one_letter_code
_entity_poly.pdbx_strand_id
1 'polypeptide(L)'
;MTQAIDELLGEVSNAVSASKEQTIASQALAQDVAGKMGEIDDRINNAVNEITEAIITNNLVKYYIDAIDGDDSNSGSSASPLQTIKRGLTICPPGSTANIYLKRSQRHLISSNIQCYALSLSVIPWGGNTDTSGSAHYDTSTPIVEWNATIKASGGVVFGAFKSSLIIDVGQNGALEYYSTAGRFTLARSKILIDRPSSTPFIGSDFDYLNAVKVSLRDATIEKISGYLSRRGCILSADSVIGVSTIEELVLGATRDNTLTNMNFAY
;
A
#
# COMPACT_ATOMS: atom_id res chain seq x y z
N MET A 1 -68.51 26.31 58.41
CA MET A 1 -67.42 25.33 58.59
C MET A 1 -67.47 24.25 57.51
N THR A 2 -68.64 23.66 57.22
CA THR A 2 -68.83 22.64 56.17
C THR A 2 -68.39 23.10 54.78
N GLN A 3 -68.80 24.29 54.33
CA GLN A 3 -68.46 24.82 53.00
C GLN A 3 -66.96 24.95 52.74
N ALA A 4 -66.18 25.39 53.73
CA ALA A 4 -64.72 25.52 53.60
C ALA A 4 -64.01 24.16 53.55
N ILE A 5 -64.58 23.13 54.19
CA ILE A 5 -64.07 21.75 54.12
C ILE A 5 -64.35 21.16 52.74
N ASP A 6 -65.56 21.37 52.20
CA ASP A 6 -65.93 20.88 50.87
C ASP A 6 -65.07 21.52 49.77
N GLU A 7 -64.78 22.82 49.88
CA GLU A 7 -63.87 23.54 48.98
C GLU A 7 -62.45 22.98 49.05
N LEU A 8 -61.89 22.80 50.26
CA LEU A 8 -60.57 22.20 50.46
C LEU A 8 -60.49 20.77 49.90
N LEU A 9 -61.53 19.95 50.09
CA LEU A 9 -61.59 18.60 49.54
C LEU A 9 -61.62 18.61 48.01
N GLY A 10 -62.31 19.58 47.41
CA GLY A 10 -62.30 19.82 45.97
C GLY A 10 -60.91 20.16 45.44
N GLU A 11 -60.21 21.11 46.09
CA GLU A 11 -58.84 21.49 45.73
C GLU A 11 -57.86 20.33 45.86
N VAL A 12 -57.93 19.56 46.96
CA VAL A 12 -57.10 18.37 47.17
C VAL A 12 -57.37 17.31 46.10
N SER A 13 -58.63 17.06 45.75
CA SER A 13 -59.00 16.13 44.69
C SER A 13 -58.43 16.55 43.32
N ASN A 14 -58.47 17.86 43.01
CA ASN A 14 -57.90 18.41 41.78
C ASN A 14 -56.37 18.28 41.77
N ALA A 15 -55.70 18.60 42.87
CA ALA A 15 -54.25 18.47 43.00
C ALA A 15 -53.78 17.02 42.87
N VAL A 16 -54.51 16.06 43.47
CA VAL A 16 -54.23 14.63 43.33
C VAL A 16 -54.40 14.17 41.88
N SER A 17 -55.42 14.66 41.18
CA SER A 17 -55.66 14.32 39.78
C SER A 17 -54.54 14.85 38.88
N ALA A 18 -54.13 16.12 39.05
CA ALA A 18 -53.01 16.71 38.33
C ALA A 18 -51.68 15.98 38.60
N SER A 19 -51.43 15.59 39.85
CA SER A 19 -50.23 14.81 40.22
C SER A 19 -50.19 13.43 39.55
N LYS A 20 -51.35 12.76 39.43
CA LYS A 20 -51.47 11.49 38.68
C LYS A 20 -51.16 11.68 37.19
N GLU A 21 -51.73 12.70 36.57
CA GLU A 21 -51.47 13.02 35.15
C GLU A 21 -49.99 13.34 34.90
N GLN A 22 -49.35 14.12 35.78
CA GLN A 22 -47.93 14.41 35.71
C GLN A 22 -47.07 13.15 35.85
N THR A 23 -47.46 12.23 36.73
CA THR A 23 -46.77 10.94 36.91
C THR A 23 -46.84 10.11 35.63
N ILE A 24 -48.01 10.02 35.02
CA ILE A 24 -48.22 9.31 33.74
C ILE A 24 -47.37 9.94 32.63
N ALA A 25 -47.40 11.27 32.49
CA ALA A 25 -46.61 11.98 31.49
C ALA A 25 -45.10 11.78 31.70
N SER A 26 -44.64 11.78 32.96
CA SER A 26 -43.23 11.55 33.29
C SER A 26 -42.79 10.11 32.98
N GLN A 27 -43.65 9.12 33.26
CA GLN A 27 -43.39 7.72 32.90
C GLN A 27 -43.36 7.51 31.38
N ALA A 28 -44.29 8.12 30.65
CA ALA A 28 -44.31 8.08 29.19
C ALA A 28 -43.05 8.72 28.58
N LEU A 29 -42.62 9.88 29.11
CA LEU A 29 -41.38 10.53 28.70
C LEU A 29 -40.16 9.65 29.00
N ALA A 30 -40.08 9.04 30.18
CA ALA A 30 -38.97 8.16 30.54
C ALA A 30 -38.88 6.94 29.60
N GLN A 31 -40.02 6.38 29.19
CA GLN A 31 -40.07 5.29 28.21
C GLN A 31 -39.63 5.74 26.80
N ASP A 32 -40.10 6.91 26.33
CA ASP A 32 -39.66 7.47 25.04
C ASP A 32 -38.16 7.77 25.03
N VAL A 33 -37.64 8.34 26.12
CA VAL A 33 -36.20 8.59 26.28
C VAL A 33 -35.41 7.28 26.26
N ALA A 34 -35.84 6.26 27.02
CA ALA A 34 -35.18 4.95 27.01
C ALA A 34 -35.19 4.29 25.63
N GLY A 35 -36.30 4.39 24.89
CA GLY A 35 -36.40 3.90 23.52
C GLY A 35 -35.43 4.61 22.56
N LYS A 36 -35.41 5.95 22.60
CA LYS A 36 -34.49 6.75 21.79
C LYS A 36 -33.02 6.52 22.14
N MET A 37 -32.70 6.29 23.42
CA MET A 37 -31.33 5.92 23.82
C MET A 37 -30.91 4.61 23.18
N GLY A 38 -31.79 3.60 23.14
CA GLY A 38 -31.52 2.34 22.43
C GLY A 38 -31.30 2.54 20.92
N GLU A 39 -32.15 3.32 20.26
CA GLU A 39 -31.98 3.64 18.84
C GLU A 39 -30.68 4.39 18.53
N ILE A 40 -30.24 5.27 19.45
CA ILE A 40 -28.96 6.00 19.34
C ILE A 40 -27.80 5.03 19.45
N ASP A 41 -27.80 4.14 20.44
CA ASP A 41 -26.76 3.13 20.64
C ASP A 41 -26.63 2.23 19.40
N ASP A 42 -27.76 1.79 18.83
CA ASP A 42 -27.79 0.98 17.61
C ASP A 42 -27.18 1.72 16.42
N ARG A 43 -27.51 3.01 16.22
CA ARG A 43 -26.93 3.83 15.15
C ARG A 43 -25.44 4.07 15.33
N ILE A 44 -24.97 4.29 16.55
CA ILE A 44 -23.55 4.45 16.85
C ILE A 44 -22.81 3.14 16.53
N ASN A 45 -23.33 2.00 16.96
CA ASN A 45 -22.73 0.70 16.69
C ASN A 45 -22.63 0.43 15.18
N ASN A 46 -23.69 0.73 14.42
CA ASN A 46 -23.68 0.59 12.96
C ASN A 46 -22.63 1.49 12.32
N ALA A 47 -22.55 2.77 12.69
CA ALA A 47 -21.55 3.70 12.15
C ALA A 47 -20.10 3.28 12.49
N VAL A 48 -19.86 2.78 13.72
CA VAL A 48 -18.55 2.27 14.13
C VAL A 48 -18.15 1.05 13.29
N ASN A 49 -19.09 0.14 13.03
CA ASN A 49 -18.84 -1.04 12.20
C ASN A 49 -18.54 -0.63 10.75
N GLU A 50 -19.35 0.24 10.15
CA GLU A 50 -19.13 0.74 8.78
C GLU A 50 -17.77 1.43 8.62
N ILE A 51 -17.38 2.28 9.59
CA ILE A 51 -16.07 2.95 9.59
C ILE A 51 -14.94 1.93 9.71
N THR A 52 -15.07 0.94 10.61
CA THR A 52 -14.05 -0.09 10.83
C THR A 52 -13.86 -0.94 9.58
N GLU A 53 -14.94 -1.38 8.95
CA GLU A 53 -14.91 -2.13 7.70
C GLU A 53 -14.30 -1.32 6.56
N ALA A 54 -14.64 -0.03 6.45
CA ALA A 54 -14.05 0.86 5.46
C ALA A 54 -12.54 1.02 5.67
N ILE A 55 -12.08 1.19 6.92
CA ILE A 55 -10.64 1.30 7.23
C ILE A 55 -9.91 0.01 6.88
N ILE A 56 -10.43 -1.16 7.30
CA ILE A 56 -9.79 -2.46 7.05
C ILE A 56 -9.72 -2.74 5.54
N THR A 57 -10.84 -2.55 4.84
CA THR A 57 -10.93 -2.83 3.39
C THR A 57 -10.01 -1.92 2.60
N ASN A 58 -9.92 -0.65 2.97
CA ASN A 58 -9.05 0.31 2.28
C ASN A 58 -7.56 0.12 2.61
N ASN A 59 -7.23 -0.56 3.71
CA ASN A 59 -5.84 -0.75 4.13
C ASN A 59 -5.12 -1.88 3.40
N LEU A 60 -5.82 -2.89 2.86
CA LEU A 60 -5.19 -3.98 2.11
C LEU A 60 -5.89 -4.20 0.78
N VAL A 61 -5.35 -3.60 -0.28
CA VAL A 61 -5.88 -3.75 -1.64
C VAL A 61 -5.07 -4.75 -2.44
N LYS A 62 -5.76 -5.52 -3.28
CA LYS A 62 -5.16 -6.52 -4.18
C LYS A 62 -5.67 -6.24 -5.58
N TYR A 63 -4.75 -6.05 -6.52
CA TYR A 63 -5.08 -5.88 -7.92
C TYR A 63 -4.35 -6.91 -8.78
N TYR A 64 -5.08 -7.55 -9.68
CA TYR A 64 -4.56 -8.49 -10.66
C TYR A 64 -4.44 -7.80 -12.00
N ILE A 65 -3.33 -8.05 -12.69
CA ILE A 65 -3.00 -7.42 -13.97
C ILE A 65 -2.75 -8.52 -14.99
N ASP A 66 -3.52 -8.47 -16.06
CA ASP A 66 -3.37 -9.28 -17.25
C ASP A 66 -3.17 -8.32 -18.44
N ALA A 67 -1.93 -8.22 -18.92
CA ALA A 67 -1.57 -7.23 -19.95
C ALA A 67 -2.19 -7.54 -21.31
N ILE A 68 -2.66 -8.77 -21.52
CA ILE A 68 -3.25 -9.22 -22.79
C ILE A 68 -4.77 -9.16 -22.71
N ASP A 69 -5.36 -9.82 -21.69
CA ASP A 69 -6.82 -10.03 -21.60
C ASP A 69 -7.51 -9.10 -20.58
N GLY A 70 -6.76 -8.26 -19.86
CA GLY A 70 -7.30 -7.30 -18.89
C GLY A 70 -7.88 -6.05 -19.53
N ASP A 71 -8.63 -5.29 -18.73
CA ASP A 71 -9.21 -3.99 -19.10
C ASP A 71 -9.08 -3.03 -17.91
N ASP A 72 -8.62 -1.80 -18.11
CA ASP A 72 -8.45 -0.82 -17.03
C ASP A 72 -9.77 -0.26 -16.44
N SER A 73 -10.90 -0.56 -17.09
CA SER A 73 -12.26 -0.36 -16.55
C SER A 73 -12.72 -1.49 -15.62
N ASN A 74 -12.00 -2.62 -15.58
CA ASN A 74 -12.32 -3.73 -14.68
C ASN A 74 -12.10 -3.39 -13.20
N SER A 75 -12.67 -4.23 -12.34
CA SER A 75 -12.52 -4.13 -10.88
C SER A 75 -11.08 -4.35 -10.37
N GLY A 76 -10.24 -5.02 -11.16
CA GLY A 76 -8.91 -5.48 -10.76
C GLY A 76 -8.92 -6.73 -9.88
N SER A 77 -10.05 -7.42 -9.75
CA SER A 77 -10.12 -8.76 -9.18
C SER A 77 -9.49 -9.80 -10.12
N SER A 78 -9.21 -11.01 -9.63
CA SER A 78 -8.65 -12.08 -10.48
C SER A 78 -9.61 -12.56 -11.58
N ALA A 79 -10.92 -12.38 -11.39
CA ALA A 79 -11.94 -12.72 -12.39
C ALA A 79 -12.18 -11.60 -13.41
N SER A 80 -11.76 -10.38 -13.10
CA SER A 80 -11.91 -9.17 -13.91
C SER A 80 -10.66 -8.32 -13.69
N PRO A 81 -9.51 -8.71 -14.28
CA PRO A 81 -8.21 -8.11 -14.03
C PRO A 81 -8.04 -6.77 -14.76
N LEU A 82 -7.19 -5.90 -14.22
CA LEU A 82 -6.76 -4.68 -14.90
C LEU A 82 -5.84 -5.02 -16.07
N GLN A 83 -5.71 -4.11 -17.02
CA GLN A 83 -4.77 -4.28 -18.13
C GLN A 83 -3.38 -3.76 -17.77
N THR A 84 -3.28 -2.65 -17.03
CA THR A 84 -2.01 -1.94 -16.84
C THR A 84 -1.58 -1.81 -15.38
N ILE A 85 -0.26 -1.83 -15.16
CA ILE A 85 0.37 -1.47 -13.86
C ILE A 85 -0.02 -0.05 -13.47
N LYS A 86 -0.10 0.86 -14.44
CA LYS A 86 -0.52 2.24 -14.22
C LYS A 86 -1.88 2.30 -13.54
N ARG A 87 -2.88 1.60 -14.05
CA ARG A 87 -4.20 1.61 -13.45
C ARG A 87 -4.15 1.07 -12.03
N GLY A 88 -3.52 -0.09 -11.83
CA GLY A 88 -3.39 -0.70 -10.49
C GLY A 88 -2.75 0.22 -9.47
N LEU A 89 -1.70 0.95 -9.84
CA LEU A 89 -1.01 1.88 -8.94
C LEU A 89 -1.77 3.19 -8.70
N THR A 90 -2.53 3.68 -9.69
CA THR A 90 -3.27 4.96 -9.58
C THR A 90 -4.57 4.84 -8.79
N ILE A 91 -5.16 3.65 -8.69
CA ILE A 91 -6.37 3.40 -7.88
C ILE A 91 -6.08 2.89 -6.47
N CYS A 92 -4.80 2.75 -6.10
CA CYS A 92 -4.43 2.44 -4.72
C CYS A 92 -4.91 3.56 -3.80
N PRO A 93 -5.74 3.27 -2.77
CA PRO A 93 -6.10 4.27 -1.78
C PRO A 93 -4.83 4.83 -1.11
N PRO A 94 -4.72 6.15 -0.91
CA PRO A 94 -3.61 6.74 -0.17
C PRO A 94 -3.45 6.09 1.21
N GLY A 95 -2.23 5.74 1.58
CA GLY A 95 -1.91 5.10 2.86
C GLY A 95 -2.18 3.60 2.94
N SER A 96 -2.71 2.98 1.88
CA SER A 96 -2.95 1.54 1.83
C SER A 96 -1.67 0.70 1.74
N THR A 97 -1.82 -0.59 2.05
CA THR A 97 -0.93 -1.66 1.61
C THR A 97 -1.51 -2.27 0.34
N ALA A 98 -0.79 -2.16 -0.77
CA ALA A 98 -1.21 -2.63 -2.08
C ALA A 98 -0.38 -3.83 -2.54
N ASN A 99 -1.05 -4.89 -3.00
CA ASN A 99 -0.43 -6.03 -3.68
C ASN A 99 -0.87 -6.06 -5.14
N ILE A 100 0.08 -5.93 -6.05
CA ILE A 100 -0.12 -5.99 -7.50
C ILE A 100 0.37 -7.36 -7.99
N TYR A 101 -0.54 -8.14 -8.56
CA TYR A 101 -0.27 -9.48 -9.09
C TYR A 101 -0.16 -9.44 -10.61
N LEU A 102 1.02 -9.75 -11.14
CA LEU A 102 1.31 -9.71 -12.58
C LEU A 102 1.14 -11.08 -13.22
N LYS A 103 0.25 -11.22 -14.21
CA LYS A 103 0.10 -12.47 -14.96
C LYS A 103 1.44 -12.95 -15.51
N ARG A 104 1.74 -14.23 -15.26
CA ARG A 104 2.92 -14.94 -15.76
C ARG A 104 2.88 -15.08 -17.29
N SER A 105 4.04 -15.31 -17.88
CA SER A 105 4.23 -15.42 -19.35
C SER A 105 3.84 -14.14 -20.11
N GLN A 106 3.90 -12.99 -19.46
CA GLN A 106 3.55 -11.69 -20.05
C GLN A 106 4.57 -10.62 -19.69
N ARG A 107 4.62 -9.60 -20.55
CA ARG A 107 5.42 -8.38 -20.37
C ARG A 107 4.47 -7.23 -20.03
N HIS A 108 4.74 -6.53 -18.94
CA HIS A 108 3.91 -5.49 -18.37
C HIS A 108 4.62 -4.14 -18.51
N LEU A 109 4.12 -3.29 -19.41
CA LEU A 109 4.76 -2.03 -19.78
C LEU A 109 4.40 -0.89 -18.83
N ILE A 110 5.41 -0.14 -18.40
CA ILE A 110 5.30 1.13 -17.69
C ILE A 110 5.89 2.23 -18.59
N SER A 111 5.05 2.85 -19.41
CA SER A 111 5.46 3.83 -20.43
C SER A 111 5.06 5.28 -20.13
N SER A 112 4.39 5.52 -19.00
CA SER A 112 4.01 6.87 -18.58
C SER A 112 4.20 7.04 -17.09
N ASN A 113 4.45 8.27 -16.65
CA ASN A 113 4.72 8.55 -15.25
C ASN A 113 3.53 8.19 -14.35
N ILE A 114 3.82 7.66 -13.17
CA ILE A 114 2.83 7.16 -12.21
C ILE A 114 3.09 7.80 -10.86
N GLN A 115 2.02 8.20 -10.17
CA GLN A 115 2.07 8.55 -8.75
C GLN A 115 1.36 7.46 -7.96
N CYS A 116 2.04 6.89 -6.97
CA CYS A 116 1.52 5.84 -6.11
C CYS A 116 1.59 6.31 -4.64
N TYR A 117 0.41 6.44 -4.03
CA TYR A 117 0.26 6.92 -2.65
C TYR A 117 0.11 5.79 -1.62
N ALA A 118 0.29 4.54 -2.03
CA ALA A 118 0.34 3.42 -1.10
C ALA A 118 1.52 3.58 -0.13
N LEU A 119 1.30 3.30 1.16
CA LEU A 119 2.36 3.28 2.18
C LEU A 119 3.27 2.05 2.03
N SER A 120 2.73 0.97 1.46
CA SER A 120 3.44 -0.26 1.16
C SER A 120 2.92 -0.84 -0.15
N LEU A 121 3.80 -1.07 -1.11
CA LEU A 121 3.50 -1.64 -2.41
C LEU A 121 4.32 -2.92 -2.61
N SER A 122 3.65 -4.01 -2.92
CA SER A 122 4.30 -5.25 -3.36
C SER A 122 3.86 -5.55 -4.79
N VAL A 123 4.83 -5.72 -5.69
CA VAL A 123 4.60 -6.17 -7.06
C VAL A 123 5.15 -7.58 -7.17
N ILE A 124 4.27 -8.55 -7.42
CA ILE A 124 4.59 -9.97 -7.40
C ILE A 124 3.91 -10.70 -8.56
N PRO A 125 4.43 -11.84 -9.02
CA PRO A 125 3.74 -12.68 -9.99
C PRO A 125 2.35 -13.13 -9.51
N TRP A 126 1.40 -13.23 -10.44
CA TRP A 126 0.15 -13.94 -10.28
C TRP A 126 0.42 -15.45 -10.39
N GLY A 127 0.67 -16.07 -9.25
CA GLY A 127 1.07 -17.48 -9.14
C GLY A 127 2.52 -17.65 -8.70
N GLY A 128 2.91 -18.88 -8.38
CA GLY A 128 4.28 -19.22 -7.99
C GLY A 128 5.17 -19.54 -9.18
N ASN A 129 6.46 -19.70 -8.91
CA ASN A 129 7.44 -20.22 -9.85
C ASN A 129 7.08 -21.65 -10.31
N THR A 130 7.40 -21.95 -11.56
CA THR A 130 7.28 -23.28 -12.19
C THR A 130 8.22 -24.29 -11.55
N ASP A 131 9.44 -23.88 -11.23
CA ASP A 131 10.38 -24.60 -10.36
C ASP A 131 10.52 -23.88 -9.01
N THR A 132 10.40 -24.64 -7.94
CA THR A 132 10.49 -24.15 -6.55
C THR A 132 11.59 -24.82 -5.74
N SER A 133 12.53 -25.51 -6.42
CA SER A 133 13.73 -26.11 -5.83
C SER A 133 14.68 -25.07 -5.23
N GLY A 134 14.74 -23.88 -5.85
CA GLY A 134 15.50 -22.72 -5.38
C GLY A 134 14.63 -21.62 -4.77
N SER A 135 15.30 -20.59 -4.22
CA SER A 135 14.63 -19.38 -3.70
C SER A 135 14.15 -18.46 -4.84
N ALA A 136 14.86 -18.43 -5.96
CA ALA A 136 14.51 -17.71 -7.18
C ALA A 136 14.51 -18.63 -8.40
N HIS A 137 13.67 -18.35 -9.39
CA HIS A 137 13.62 -19.09 -10.66
C HIS A 137 13.20 -18.17 -11.81
N TYR A 138 13.91 -18.25 -12.94
CA TYR A 138 13.68 -17.45 -14.12
C TYR A 138 13.52 -18.36 -15.34
N ASP A 139 12.35 -18.34 -15.95
CA ASP A 139 12.06 -19.07 -17.19
C ASP A 139 11.16 -18.22 -18.12
N THR A 140 10.66 -18.83 -19.19
CA THR A 140 9.77 -18.16 -20.14
C THR A 140 8.39 -17.81 -19.55
N SER A 141 8.04 -18.37 -18.38
CA SER A 141 6.82 -18.03 -17.65
C SER A 141 7.01 -16.87 -16.67
N THR A 142 8.24 -16.48 -16.37
CA THR A 142 8.51 -15.38 -15.44
C THR A 142 7.97 -14.05 -16.03
N PRO A 143 7.10 -13.32 -15.29
CA PRO A 143 6.58 -12.06 -15.78
C PRO A 143 7.70 -11.00 -15.82
N ILE A 144 7.64 -10.13 -16.82
CA ILE A 144 8.60 -9.06 -17.04
C ILE A 144 7.91 -7.72 -16.82
N VAL A 145 8.47 -6.87 -15.97
CA VAL A 145 8.09 -5.45 -15.85
C VAL A 145 9.01 -4.65 -16.75
N GLU A 146 8.51 -4.19 -17.88
CA GLU A 146 9.25 -3.30 -18.77
C GLU A 146 9.08 -1.85 -18.30
N TRP A 147 10.11 -1.28 -17.71
CA TRP A 147 10.05 -0.04 -16.97
C TRP A 147 10.70 1.10 -17.75
N ASN A 148 9.87 1.94 -18.38
CA ASN A 148 10.26 3.02 -19.28
C ASN A 148 9.65 4.38 -18.91
N ALA A 149 9.32 4.59 -17.64
CA ALA A 149 8.87 5.87 -17.11
C ALA A 149 9.17 6.03 -15.60
N THR A 150 8.85 7.19 -15.03
CA THR A 150 9.05 7.44 -13.59
C THR A 150 7.84 6.98 -12.77
N ILE A 151 8.08 6.16 -11.74
CA ILE A 151 7.12 5.92 -10.66
C ILE A 151 7.53 6.75 -9.46
N LYS A 152 6.63 7.58 -8.96
CA LYS A 152 6.78 8.29 -7.70
C LYS A 152 6.03 7.55 -6.61
N ALA A 153 6.73 7.05 -5.60
CA ALA A 153 6.18 6.27 -4.51
C ALA A 153 6.28 7.02 -3.18
N SER A 154 5.23 6.93 -2.35
CA SER A 154 5.23 7.52 -1.00
C SER A 154 5.80 6.61 0.09
N GLY A 155 5.82 5.29 -0.15
CA GLY A 155 6.10 4.28 0.86
C GLY A 155 7.09 3.21 0.44
N GLY A 156 7.07 2.04 1.09
CA GLY A 156 7.94 0.93 0.74
C GLY A 156 7.50 0.26 -0.57
N VAL A 157 8.44 -0.13 -1.43
CA VAL A 157 8.19 -0.87 -2.66
C VAL A 157 8.99 -2.18 -2.65
N VAL A 158 8.30 -3.29 -2.89
CA VAL A 158 8.88 -4.63 -2.94
C VAL A 158 8.58 -5.25 -4.30
N PHE A 159 9.60 -5.82 -4.93
CA PHE A 159 9.46 -6.61 -6.14
C PHE A 159 9.85 -8.07 -5.88
N GLY A 160 8.92 -8.97 -6.16
CA GLY A 160 9.07 -10.40 -5.96
C GLY A 160 8.91 -10.85 -4.51
N ALA A 161 8.91 -12.18 -4.33
CA ALA A 161 8.83 -12.84 -3.03
C ALA A 161 9.44 -14.25 -3.09
N PHE A 162 9.39 -14.99 -1.98
CA PHE A 162 9.83 -16.39 -1.95
C PHE A 162 9.01 -17.24 -2.92
N LYS A 163 9.69 -17.90 -3.88
CA LYS A 163 9.07 -18.70 -4.94
C LYS A 163 8.11 -17.90 -5.85
N SER A 164 8.27 -16.59 -5.90
CA SER A 164 7.49 -15.68 -6.75
C SER A 164 8.44 -14.65 -7.37
N SER A 165 9.24 -15.12 -8.32
CA SER A 165 10.26 -14.33 -9.01
C SER A 165 9.68 -13.56 -10.17
N LEU A 166 10.16 -12.33 -10.38
CA LEU A 166 9.89 -11.54 -11.58
C LEU A 166 11.19 -10.96 -12.15
N ILE A 167 11.09 -10.43 -13.36
CA ILE A 167 12.18 -9.70 -14.01
C ILE A 167 11.77 -8.23 -14.13
N ILE A 168 12.62 -7.31 -13.70
CA ILE A 168 12.48 -5.88 -13.95
C ILE A 168 13.46 -5.51 -15.07
N ASP A 169 12.94 -5.03 -16.19
CA ASP A 169 13.69 -4.61 -17.37
C ASP A 169 13.66 -3.08 -17.41
N VAL A 170 14.69 -2.43 -16.83
CA VAL A 170 14.77 -0.98 -16.70
C VAL A 170 15.40 -0.38 -17.94
N GLY A 171 14.59 0.28 -18.75
CA GLY A 171 15.07 1.05 -19.89
C GLY A 171 15.45 2.49 -19.54
N GLN A 172 15.78 3.27 -20.56
CA GLN A 172 16.45 4.57 -20.42
C GLN A 172 15.69 5.60 -19.57
N ASN A 173 14.36 5.55 -19.60
CA ASN A 173 13.47 6.47 -18.87
C ASN A 173 12.92 5.88 -17.57
N GLY A 174 13.23 4.63 -17.25
CA GLY A 174 12.69 3.95 -16.09
C GLY A 174 13.32 4.47 -14.80
N ALA A 175 12.52 5.04 -13.90
CA ALA A 175 12.98 5.53 -12.60
C ALA A 175 11.97 5.24 -11.48
N LEU A 176 12.48 5.06 -10.26
CA LEU A 176 11.71 4.99 -9.02
C LEU A 176 12.15 6.12 -8.10
N GLU A 177 11.25 7.08 -7.88
CA GLU A 177 11.48 8.26 -7.05
C GLU A 177 10.63 8.22 -5.78
N TYR A 178 11.21 8.61 -4.65
CA TYR A 178 10.48 8.74 -3.38
C TYR A 178 10.15 10.21 -3.05
N TYR A 179 8.90 10.45 -2.64
CA TYR A 179 8.38 11.78 -2.32
C TYR A 179 8.93 12.37 -1.03
N SER A 180 10.11 13.01 -1.05
CA SER A 180 10.65 13.77 0.10
C SER A 180 10.69 13.01 1.45
N THR A 181 10.49 11.69 1.43
CA THR A 181 10.39 10.79 2.58
C THR A 181 11.44 9.70 2.43
N ALA A 182 11.80 9.07 3.55
CA ALA A 182 12.68 7.91 3.54
C ALA A 182 11.96 6.73 2.87
N GLY A 183 12.29 6.47 1.60
CA GLY A 183 11.79 5.34 0.84
C GLY A 183 12.46 4.02 1.23
N ARG A 184 11.79 2.91 0.92
CA ARG A 184 12.40 1.58 0.96
C ARG A 184 12.14 0.86 -0.35
N PHE A 185 13.19 0.43 -1.04
CA PHE A 185 13.11 -0.48 -2.15
C PHE A 185 13.62 -1.86 -1.72
N THR A 186 12.92 -2.92 -2.12
CA THR A 186 13.37 -4.29 -1.92
C THR A 186 13.22 -5.09 -3.21
N LEU A 187 14.34 -5.64 -3.68
CA LEU A 187 14.34 -6.66 -4.71
C LEU A 187 14.51 -8.02 -4.02
N ALA A 188 13.46 -8.84 -4.03
CA ALA A 188 13.42 -10.13 -3.37
C ALA A 188 13.30 -11.25 -4.40
N ARG A 189 14.33 -12.10 -4.49
CA ARG A 189 14.36 -13.34 -5.29
C ARG A 189 13.98 -13.09 -6.75
N SER A 190 14.45 -11.96 -7.26
CA SER A 190 14.05 -11.41 -8.54
C SER A 190 15.26 -10.83 -9.25
N LYS A 191 15.11 -10.68 -10.57
CA LYS A 191 16.13 -10.16 -11.45
C LYS A 191 15.83 -8.71 -11.81
N ILE A 192 16.85 -7.87 -11.88
CA ILE A 192 16.77 -6.54 -12.49
C ILE A 192 17.84 -6.41 -13.57
N LEU A 193 17.42 -5.96 -14.74
CA LEU A 193 18.29 -5.54 -15.83
C LEU A 193 18.32 -4.02 -15.81
N ILE A 194 19.52 -3.45 -15.79
CA ILE A 194 19.71 -2.00 -15.76
C ILE A 194 20.38 -1.59 -17.06
N ASP A 195 19.62 -0.91 -17.92
CA ASP A 195 20.12 -0.29 -19.14
C ASP A 195 19.66 1.17 -19.23
N ARG A 196 20.36 2.03 -18.49
CA ARG A 196 20.05 3.46 -18.45
C ARG A 196 21.30 4.35 -18.46
N PRO A 197 21.19 5.61 -18.91
CA PRO A 197 22.32 6.53 -18.97
C PRO A 197 23.08 6.61 -17.66
N SER A 198 24.42 6.61 -17.72
CA SER A 198 25.33 6.55 -16.57
C SER A 198 25.17 7.70 -15.56
N SER A 199 24.53 8.81 -15.94
CA SER A 199 24.38 9.99 -15.09
C SER A 199 23.18 9.96 -14.14
N THR A 200 22.27 8.99 -14.28
CA THR A 200 21.04 8.94 -13.48
C THR A 200 20.79 7.54 -12.93
N PRO A 201 20.58 7.37 -11.61
CA PRO A 201 20.31 6.05 -11.03
C PRO A 201 18.85 5.63 -11.25
N PHE A 202 18.58 4.33 -11.14
CA PHE A 202 17.22 3.78 -11.13
C PHE A 202 16.39 4.27 -9.94
N ILE A 203 16.95 4.23 -8.74
CA ILE A 203 16.25 4.50 -7.48
C ILE A 203 16.87 5.72 -6.79
N GLY A 204 16.03 6.57 -6.21
CA GLY A 204 16.48 7.61 -5.30
C GLY A 204 15.41 8.64 -4.94
N SER A 205 15.86 9.75 -4.37
CA SER A 205 15.08 10.95 -4.14
C SER A 205 15.95 12.18 -4.37
N ASP A 206 15.34 13.31 -4.71
CA ASP A 206 16.06 14.60 -4.72
C ASP A 206 16.49 15.02 -3.31
N PHE A 207 15.95 14.36 -2.27
CA PHE A 207 16.23 14.63 -0.86
C PHE A 207 16.99 13.49 -0.17
N ASP A 208 17.74 12.65 -0.90
CA ASP A 208 18.49 11.52 -0.32
C ASP A 208 19.44 11.97 0.82
N TYR A 209 19.92 13.23 0.78
CA TYR A 209 20.76 13.81 1.83
C TYR A 209 20.02 14.09 3.16
N LEU A 210 18.70 14.22 3.14
CA LEU A 210 17.86 14.33 4.34
C LEU A 210 17.22 12.99 4.70
N ASN A 211 16.80 12.26 3.68
CA ASN A 211 15.95 11.08 3.79
C ASN A 211 16.52 9.96 2.92
N ALA A 212 17.59 9.33 3.40
CA ALA A 212 18.25 8.24 2.71
C ALA A 212 17.28 7.12 2.32
N VAL A 213 17.25 6.76 1.04
CA VAL A 213 16.51 5.59 0.56
C VAL A 213 17.21 4.31 1.00
N LYS A 214 16.42 3.38 1.55
CA LYS A 214 16.89 2.04 1.93
C LYS A 214 16.71 1.09 0.76
N VAL A 215 17.80 0.54 0.25
CA VAL A 215 17.83 -0.46 -0.81
C VAL A 215 18.16 -1.81 -0.18
N SER A 216 17.28 -2.81 -0.37
CA SER A 216 17.49 -4.16 0.14
C SER A 216 17.49 -5.16 -1.01
N LEU A 217 18.58 -5.92 -1.15
CA LEU A 217 18.75 -6.96 -2.15
C LEU A 217 18.77 -8.33 -1.46
N ARG A 218 17.77 -9.17 -1.74
CA ARG A 218 17.60 -10.48 -1.09
C ARG A 218 17.52 -11.57 -2.16
N ASP A 219 18.54 -12.41 -2.28
CA ASP A 219 18.67 -13.38 -3.38
C ASP A 219 18.45 -12.72 -4.77
N ALA A 220 19.04 -11.54 -4.96
CA ALA A 220 18.81 -10.72 -6.14
C ALA A 220 19.78 -11.07 -7.27
N THR A 221 19.31 -11.02 -8.51
CA THR A 221 20.18 -11.08 -9.70
C THR A 221 20.21 -9.71 -10.36
N ILE A 222 21.38 -9.14 -10.50
CA ILE A 222 21.58 -7.85 -11.17
C ILE A 222 22.30 -8.11 -12.49
N GLU A 223 21.69 -7.70 -13.59
CA GLU A 223 22.37 -7.65 -14.89
C GLU A 223 22.55 -6.19 -15.28
N LYS A 224 23.78 -5.70 -15.20
CA LYS A 224 24.11 -4.32 -15.48
C LYS A 224 24.63 -4.21 -16.91
N ILE A 225 23.85 -3.57 -17.78
CA ILE A 225 24.30 -3.18 -19.12
C ILE A 225 24.93 -1.79 -19.03
N SER A 226 24.21 -0.83 -18.43
CA SER A 226 24.66 0.54 -18.23
C SER A 226 23.94 1.18 -17.03
N GLY A 227 24.50 2.24 -16.46
CA GLY A 227 23.82 2.98 -15.38
C GLY A 227 24.14 2.51 -13.96
N TYR A 228 23.27 2.87 -13.02
CA TYR A 228 23.40 2.55 -11.59
C TYR A 228 22.04 2.25 -10.99
N LEU A 229 22.01 1.40 -9.96
CA LEU A 229 20.79 1.05 -9.24
C LEU A 229 20.32 2.22 -8.35
N SER A 230 21.24 2.88 -7.65
CA SER A 230 20.90 3.96 -6.69
C SER A 230 21.90 5.12 -6.75
N ARG A 231 21.50 6.27 -6.20
CA ARG A 231 22.38 7.43 -5.93
C ARG A 231 23.15 7.25 -4.62
N ARG A 232 24.24 8.01 -4.47
CA ARG A 232 24.95 8.21 -3.18
C ARG A 232 24.00 8.67 -2.07
N GLY A 233 24.31 8.35 -0.82
CA GLY A 233 23.46 8.67 0.33
C GLY A 233 22.35 7.64 0.58
N CYS A 234 22.35 6.52 -0.14
CA CYS A 234 21.46 5.39 0.16
C CYS A 234 22.04 4.49 1.26
N ILE A 235 21.16 3.75 1.92
CA ILE A 235 21.55 2.62 2.79
C ILE A 235 21.29 1.35 1.99
N LEU A 236 22.33 0.58 1.66
CA LEU A 236 22.21 -0.63 0.85
C LEU A 236 22.55 -1.88 1.67
N SER A 237 21.60 -2.79 1.82
CA SER A 237 21.83 -4.11 2.41
C SER A 237 21.65 -5.18 1.34
N ALA A 238 22.64 -6.07 1.23
CA ALA A 238 22.68 -7.17 0.28
C ALA A 238 22.91 -8.48 1.03
N ASP A 239 21.97 -9.42 0.94
CA ASP A 239 22.12 -10.74 1.57
C ASP A 239 22.83 -11.72 0.63
N SER A 240 22.25 -11.95 -0.55
CA SER A 240 22.78 -12.75 -1.63
C SER A 240 22.51 -12.01 -2.94
N VAL A 241 23.58 -11.67 -3.67
CA VAL A 241 23.51 -10.90 -4.91
C VAL A 241 24.40 -11.54 -5.96
N ILE A 242 23.86 -11.74 -7.16
CA ILE A 242 24.57 -12.28 -8.33
C ILE A 242 24.71 -11.18 -9.38
N GLY A 243 25.86 -11.13 -10.05
CA GLY A 243 26.11 -10.27 -11.21
C GLY A 243 26.81 -8.93 -10.92
N VAL A 244 27.07 -8.64 -9.65
CA VAL A 244 27.89 -7.51 -9.19
C VAL A 244 28.72 -7.93 -7.99
N SER A 245 29.91 -7.35 -7.81
CA SER A 245 30.85 -7.72 -6.75
C SER A 245 31.14 -6.61 -5.75
N THR A 246 31.02 -5.34 -6.18
CA THR A 246 31.27 -4.19 -5.32
C THR A 246 30.11 -3.19 -5.31
N ILE A 247 30.07 -2.35 -4.27
CA ILE A 247 29.04 -1.33 -4.12
C ILE A 247 29.11 -0.24 -5.19
N GLU A 248 30.31 0.10 -5.68
CA GLU A 248 30.53 1.10 -6.73
C GLU A 248 29.93 0.67 -8.08
N GLU A 249 29.72 -0.63 -8.30
CA GLU A 249 29.01 -1.12 -9.47
C GLU A 249 27.51 -0.77 -9.42
N LEU A 250 26.93 -0.66 -8.22
CA LEU A 250 25.51 -0.44 -8.00
C LEU A 250 25.13 1.00 -7.67
N VAL A 251 25.97 1.69 -6.91
CA VAL A 251 25.66 3.01 -6.34
C VAL A 251 26.54 4.07 -6.96
N LEU A 252 25.92 5.04 -7.63
CA LEU A 252 26.61 6.15 -8.28
C LEU A 252 27.33 7.01 -7.23
N GLY A 253 28.67 6.98 -7.27
CA GLY A 253 29.52 7.79 -6.39
C GLY A 253 29.63 7.25 -4.96
N ALA A 254 29.47 5.94 -4.77
CA ALA A 254 29.61 5.30 -3.47
C ALA A 254 31.01 5.51 -2.87
N THR A 255 31.05 5.85 -1.59
CA THR A 255 32.26 5.89 -0.75
C THR A 255 31.94 5.33 0.63
N ARG A 256 32.96 4.95 1.39
CA ARG A 256 32.80 4.47 2.78
C ARG A 256 32.14 5.51 3.69
N ASP A 257 32.30 6.80 3.38
CA ASP A 257 31.75 7.91 4.16
C ASP A 257 30.29 8.23 3.82
N ASN A 258 29.81 7.81 2.64
CA ASN A 258 28.50 8.23 2.12
C ASN A 258 27.51 7.09 1.85
N THR A 259 27.92 5.83 2.04
CA THR A 259 27.10 4.65 1.78
C THR A 259 27.26 3.63 2.90
N LEU A 260 26.16 3.37 3.62
CA LEU A 260 26.13 2.29 4.60
C LEU A 260 25.77 0.98 3.90
N THR A 261 26.69 0.02 3.91
CA THR A 261 26.47 -1.28 3.26
C THR A 261 27.25 -2.42 3.90
N ASN A 262 26.82 -3.65 3.63
CA ASN A 262 27.55 -4.88 3.90
C ASN A 262 28.21 -5.50 2.65
N MET A 263 28.11 -4.83 1.48
CA MET A 263 28.87 -5.19 0.29
C MET A 263 30.31 -4.71 0.38
N ASN A 264 31.21 -5.35 -0.37
CA ASN A 264 32.60 -4.93 -0.48
C ASN A 264 32.72 -3.61 -1.28
N PHE A 265 33.69 -2.79 -0.91
CA PHE A 265 34.20 -1.70 -1.74
C PHE A 265 35.37 -2.24 -2.59
N ALA A 266 35.61 -1.63 -3.75
CA ALA A 266 36.65 -2.09 -4.68
C ALA A 266 38.10 -1.88 -4.18
N TYR A 267 38.29 -1.15 -3.07
CA TYR A 267 39.58 -0.70 -2.55
C TYR A 267 39.74 -0.95 -1.04
#